data_AF-A0A5C8TSN3-F1
#
_entry.id   AF-A0A5C8TSN3-F1
#
_cell.length_a   1.000
_cell.length_b   1.000
_cell.length_c   1.000
_cell.angle_alpha   90.00
_cell.angle_beta   90.00
_cell.angle_gamma   90.00
#
_symmetry.space_group_name_H-M   'P 1'
#
loop_
_entity.id
_entity.type
_entity.pdbx_description
1 polymer ?
#
loop_
_entity_poly.entity_id
_entity_poly.type
_entity_poly.pdbx_seq_one_letter_code
_entity_poly.pdbx_strand_id
1 'polypeptide(L)'
;MTRLGFPFQGQHQRREAEWVGALVLFGVAAALLAPGSTFSRPTFGPFAAIAPEGTWGAALLGVSIVRMVGLWVNGSKRHSPLLRFATAAAGALLWGWITTLLWHDGYPGVNTGCGAYGVLAAVDAYCAFRAIWDQGRNDQRARINARASA
;
A
#
# COMPACT_ATOMS: atom_id res chain seq x y z
N MET A 1 -15.15 -31.60 19.15
CA MET A 1 -14.04 -31.23 18.27
C MET A 1 -13.94 -29.71 18.21
N THR A 2 -13.07 -29.16 19.04
CA THR A 2 -12.79 -27.73 19.16
C THR A 2 -12.12 -27.25 17.89
N ARG A 3 -12.78 -26.39 17.11
CA ARG A 3 -12.11 -25.70 16.00
C ARG A 3 -11.10 -24.72 16.61
N LEU A 4 -9.86 -25.16 16.73
CA LEU A 4 -8.68 -24.29 16.81
C LEU A 4 -8.53 -23.60 15.44
N GLY A 5 -9.49 -22.74 15.12
CA GLY A 5 -9.35 -21.80 14.02
C GLY A 5 -8.47 -20.67 14.49
N PHE A 6 -7.40 -20.38 13.76
CA PHE A 6 -6.71 -19.09 13.88
C PHE A 6 -7.76 -17.95 13.84
N PRO A 7 -7.52 -16.80 14.50
CA PRO A 7 -8.49 -15.69 14.59
C PRO A 7 -8.85 -15.01 13.25
N PHE A 8 -8.63 -15.68 12.12
CA PHE A 8 -8.83 -15.20 10.76
C PHE A 8 -9.86 -16.04 9.97
N GLN A 9 -10.70 -16.84 10.63
CA GLN A 9 -11.72 -17.70 10.00
C GLN A 9 -13.17 -17.18 10.12
N GLY A 10 -13.38 -15.86 10.06
CA GLY A 10 -14.64 -15.30 9.54
C GLY A 10 -14.62 -15.25 8.00
N GLN A 11 -15.70 -14.86 7.33
CA GLN A 11 -15.63 -14.35 5.94
C GLN A 11 -14.81 -13.04 5.91
N HIS A 12 -13.53 -13.09 6.31
CA HIS A 12 -12.61 -11.99 6.13
C HIS A 12 -12.36 -11.91 4.63
N GLN A 13 -12.78 -10.79 4.05
CA GLN A 13 -12.39 -10.43 2.71
C GLN A 13 -10.86 -10.57 2.64
N ARG A 14 -10.39 -11.49 1.80
CA ARG A 14 -8.97 -11.81 1.58
C ARG A 14 -8.21 -10.50 1.30
N ARG A 15 -7.33 -10.08 2.23
CA ARG A 15 -6.61 -8.80 2.25
C ARG A 15 -5.09 -8.99 2.21
N GLU A 16 -4.65 -10.17 1.82
CA GLU A 16 -3.26 -10.58 1.76
C GLU A 16 -2.47 -9.62 0.85
N ALA A 17 -3.02 -9.23 -0.30
CA ALA A 17 -2.39 -8.26 -1.20
C ALA A 17 -2.16 -6.88 -0.54
N GLU A 18 -3.12 -6.40 0.25
CA GLU A 18 -2.98 -5.13 0.97
C GLU A 18 -1.91 -5.21 2.07
N TRP A 19 -1.82 -6.36 2.74
CA TRP A 19 -0.77 -6.64 3.72
C TRP A 19 0.60 -6.75 3.09
N VAL A 20 0.73 -7.45 1.97
CA VAL A 20 2.00 -7.56 1.22
C VAL A 20 2.47 -6.16 0.80
N GLY A 21 1.59 -5.33 0.22
CA GLY A 21 1.95 -3.95 -0.14
C GLY A 21 2.38 -3.11 1.06
N ALA A 22 1.70 -3.26 2.20
CA ALA A 22 2.07 -2.56 3.44
C ALA A 22 3.42 -3.01 4.02
N LEU A 23 3.69 -4.32 4.01
CA LEU A 23 4.94 -4.90 4.51
C LEU A 23 6.14 -4.59 3.61
N VAL A 24 5.94 -4.59 2.28
CA VAL A 24 6.98 -4.17 1.34
C VAL A 24 7.29 -2.69 1.53
N LEU A 25 6.27 -1.84 1.68
CA LEU A 25 6.47 -0.42 1.97
C LEU A 25 7.22 -0.19 3.28
N PHE A 26 6.86 -0.94 4.34
CA PHE A 26 7.56 -0.93 5.61
C PHE A 26 9.03 -1.36 5.46
N GLY A 27 9.30 -2.44 4.70
CA GLY A 27 10.66 -2.91 4.44
C GLY A 27 11.51 -1.88 3.70
N VAL A 28 10.95 -1.21 2.69
CA VAL A 28 11.62 -0.11 1.98
C VAL A 28 11.88 1.07 2.92
N ALA A 29 10.90 1.46 3.73
CA ALA A 29 11.06 2.54 4.71
C ALA A 29 12.18 2.23 5.72
N ALA A 30 12.21 1.00 6.24
CA ALA A 30 13.26 0.54 7.14
C ALA A 30 14.64 0.54 6.45
N ALA A 31 14.71 0.15 5.17
CA ALA A 31 15.96 0.19 4.41
C ALA A 31 16.49 1.62 4.21
N LEU A 32 15.62 2.60 3.92
CA LEU A 32 16.01 4.01 3.79
C LEU A 32 16.42 4.67 5.12
N LEU A 33 15.94 4.13 6.24
CA LEU A 33 16.29 4.62 7.59
C LEU A 33 17.49 3.89 8.19
N ALA A 34 17.86 2.73 7.64
CA ALA A 34 19.04 2.01 8.06
C ALA A 34 20.33 2.76 7.64
N PRO A 35 21.45 2.58 8.35
CA PRO A 35 22.72 3.16 7.94
C PRO A 35 23.08 2.76 6.50
N GLY A 36 23.19 3.75 5.62
CA GLY A 36 23.39 3.55 4.18
C GLY A 36 23.23 4.84 3.41
N SER A 37 23.40 4.77 2.08
CA SER A 37 23.22 5.90 1.17
C SER A 37 22.52 5.43 -0.10
N THR A 38 21.29 4.95 0.00
CA THR A 38 20.50 4.49 -1.14
C THR A 38 20.42 5.58 -2.21
N PHE A 39 20.25 6.83 -1.79
CA PHE A 39 20.12 8.00 -2.65
C PHE A 39 21.47 8.47 -3.25
N SER A 40 22.59 7.85 -2.89
CA SER A 40 23.87 8.10 -3.59
C SER A 40 23.87 7.58 -5.04
N ARG A 41 22.90 6.72 -5.40
CA ARG A 41 22.75 6.21 -6.76
C ARG A 41 22.04 7.23 -7.65
N PRO A 42 22.52 7.47 -8.89
CA PRO A 42 21.93 8.45 -9.80
C PRO A 42 20.42 8.27 -10.04
N THR A 43 19.92 7.03 -10.04
CA THR A 43 18.51 6.69 -10.23
C THR A 43 17.59 7.38 -9.22
N PHE A 44 18.06 7.64 -7.99
CA PHE A 44 17.28 8.29 -6.93
C PHE A 44 17.48 9.81 -6.86
N GLY A 45 18.25 10.39 -7.79
CA GLY A 45 18.46 11.84 -7.87
C GLY A 45 17.17 12.67 -7.83
N PRO A 46 16.11 12.29 -8.57
CA PRO A 46 14.82 12.99 -8.51
C PRO A 46 14.15 12.96 -7.11
N PHE A 47 14.29 11.87 -6.35
CA PHE A 47 13.79 11.81 -4.97
C PHE A 47 14.63 12.69 -4.04
N ALA A 48 15.95 12.66 -4.20
CA ALA A 48 16.89 13.47 -3.42
C ALA A 48 16.70 14.98 -3.64
N ALA A 49 16.26 15.39 -4.84
CA ALA A 49 15.96 16.78 -5.17
C ALA A 49 14.72 17.32 -4.44
N ILE A 50 13.81 16.44 -4.00
CA ILE A 50 12.59 16.82 -3.27
C ILE A 50 12.84 16.83 -1.76
N ALA A 51 13.47 15.77 -1.23
CA ALA A 51 13.77 15.66 0.19
C ALA A 51 14.93 14.68 0.44
N PRO A 52 15.64 14.82 1.59
CA PRO A 52 16.67 13.86 1.99
C PRO A 52 16.13 12.43 2.15
N GLU A 53 17.01 11.44 1.98
CA GLU A 53 16.69 10.00 2.09
C GLU A 53 15.94 9.66 3.38
N GLY A 54 16.41 10.18 4.52
CA GLY A 54 15.79 9.94 5.83
C GLY A 54 14.38 10.52 5.94
N THR A 55 14.08 11.63 5.26
CA THR A 55 12.73 12.22 5.23
C THR A 55 11.76 11.33 4.47
N TRP A 56 12.20 10.77 3.32
CA TRP A 56 11.42 9.77 2.60
C TRP A 56 11.24 8.51 3.44
N GLY A 57 12.30 7.98 4.05
CA GLY A 57 12.24 6.84 4.95
C GLY A 57 11.20 7.01 6.07
N ALA A 58 11.22 8.16 6.76
CA ALA A 58 10.27 8.47 7.83
C ALA A 58 8.83 8.61 7.31
N ALA A 59 8.63 9.27 6.17
CA ALA A 59 7.31 9.43 5.56
C ALA A 59 6.71 8.08 5.15
N LEU A 60 7.50 7.25 4.45
CA LEU A 60 7.08 5.90 4.04
C LEU A 60 6.82 5.00 5.25
N LEU A 61 7.62 5.12 6.31
CA LEU A 61 7.40 4.40 7.56
C LEU A 61 6.04 4.78 8.16
N GLY A 62 5.75 6.08 8.28
CA GLY A 62 4.47 6.57 8.77
C GLY A 62 3.28 6.05 7.95
N VAL A 63 3.36 6.11 6.62
CA VAL A 63 2.31 5.57 5.72
C VAL A 63 2.14 4.06 5.91
N SER A 64 3.24 3.30 5.99
CA SER A 64 3.18 1.84 6.16
C SER A 64 2.55 1.44 7.50
N ILE A 65 2.90 2.13 8.60
CA ILE A 65 2.32 1.88 9.92
C ILE A 65 0.82 2.21 9.91
N VAL A 66 0.43 3.38 9.38
CA VAL A 66 -0.99 3.76 9.27
C VAL A 66 -1.76 2.74 8.44
N ARG A 67 -1.18 2.25 7.34
CA ARG A 67 -1.79 1.22 6.49
C ARG A 67 -1.94 -0.10 7.25
N MET A 68 -0.91 -0.58 7.95
CA MET A 68 -0.94 -1.82 8.75
C MET A 68 -1.96 -1.73 9.90
N VAL A 69 -1.97 -0.62 10.65
CA VAL A 69 -2.96 -0.36 11.71
C VAL A 69 -4.37 -0.31 11.12
N GLY A 70 -4.53 0.38 9.99
CA GLY A 70 -5.79 0.43 9.25
C GLY A 70 -6.28 -0.96 8.84
N LEU A 71 -5.40 -1.83 8.34
CA LEU A 71 -5.74 -3.21 7.99
C LEU A 71 -6.14 -4.05 9.21
N TRP A 72 -5.42 -3.89 10.32
CA TRP A 72 -5.70 -4.57 11.58
C TRP A 72 -7.07 -4.17 12.17
N VAL A 73 -7.33 -2.87 12.27
CA VAL A 73 -8.61 -2.34 12.79
C VAL A 73 -9.76 -2.67 11.83
N ASN A 74 -9.56 -2.48 10.53
CA ASN A 74 -10.58 -2.79 9.53
C ASN A 74 -10.83 -4.29 9.40
N GLY A 75 -9.91 -5.14 9.85
CA GLY A 75 -10.08 -6.59 9.88
C GLY A 75 -10.99 -7.06 11.01
N SER A 76 -11.17 -6.23 12.05
CA SER A 76 -11.77 -6.65 13.33
C SER A 76 -13.10 -5.98 13.68
N LYS A 77 -13.34 -4.69 13.35
CA LYS A 77 -14.49 -3.96 13.95
C LYS A 77 -15.27 -3.01 13.04
N ARG A 78 -14.64 -2.33 12.08
CA ARG A 78 -15.29 -1.27 11.28
C ARG A 78 -14.66 -1.20 9.88
N HIS A 79 -15.45 -1.05 8.83
CA HIS A 79 -14.89 -0.85 7.48
C HIS A 79 -14.63 0.65 7.29
N SER A 80 -13.38 1.08 7.22
CA SER A 80 -12.97 2.39 6.67
C SER A 80 -12.29 2.17 5.30
N PRO A 81 -13.06 2.09 4.20
CA PRO A 81 -12.51 1.94 2.86
C PRO A 81 -11.70 3.15 2.41
N LEU A 82 -11.98 4.35 2.90
CA LEU A 82 -11.27 5.57 2.50
C LEU A 82 -9.78 5.52 2.89
N LEU A 83 -9.47 5.09 4.12
CA LEU A 83 -8.07 4.96 4.57
C LEU A 83 -7.32 3.91 3.74
N ARG A 84 -7.99 2.81 3.38
CA ARG A 84 -7.44 1.76 2.51
C ARG A 84 -7.17 2.29 1.12
N PHE A 85 -8.12 3.04 0.55
CA PHE A 85 -7.96 3.70 -0.73
C PHE A 85 -6.75 4.64 -0.73
N ALA A 86 -6.70 5.58 0.22
CA ALA A 86 -5.66 6.61 0.24
C ALA A 86 -4.25 6.01 0.35
N THR A 87 -4.07 5.04 1.25
CA THR A 87 -2.76 4.39 1.47
C THR A 87 -2.35 3.46 0.34
N ALA A 88 -3.31 2.77 -0.31
CA ALA A 88 -3.03 1.96 -1.50
C ALA A 88 -2.74 2.84 -2.73
N ALA A 89 -3.48 3.95 -2.92
CA ALA A 89 -3.22 4.89 -4.01
C ALA A 89 -1.84 5.54 -3.88
N ALA A 90 -1.46 5.96 -2.67
CA ALA A 90 -0.11 6.48 -2.39
C ALA A 90 0.98 5.45 -2.73
N GLY A 91 0.78 4.18 -2.37
CA GLY A 91 1.69 3.10 -2.75
C GLY A 91 1.77 2.90 -4.25
N ALA A 92 0.64 2.88 -4.96
CA ALA A 92 0.59 2.75 -6.41
C ALA A 92 1.39 3.86 -7.12
N LEU A 93 1.24 5.11 -6.66
CA LEU A 93 1.99 6.25 -7.18
C LEU A 93 3.49 6.13 -6.89
N LEU A 94 3.88 5.76 -5.66
CA LEU A 94 5.27 5.57 -5.29
C LEU A 94 5.95 4.49 -6.15
N TRP A 95 5.34 3.31 -6.24
CA TRP A 95 5.89 2.19 -7.01
C TRP A 95 5.91 2.50 -8.50
N GLY A 96 4.89 3.18 -9.02
CA GLY A 96 4.85 3.66 -10.39
C GLY A 96 6.00 4.63 -10.68
N TRP A 97 6.26 5.57 -9.76
CA TRP A 97 7.39 6.49 -9.90
C TRP A 97 8.73 5.73 -9.90
N ILE A 98 8.97 4.85 -8.93
CA ILE A 98 10.22 4.06 -8.88
C ILE A 98 10.39 3.24 -10.17
N THR A 99 9.31 2.64 -10.68
CA THR A 99 9.31 1.92 -11.96
C THR A 99 9.75 2.81 -13.11
N THR A 100 9.21 4.03 -13.21
CA THR A 100 9.60 5.00 -14.24
C THR A 100 11.06 5.41 -14.11
N LEU A 101 11.57 5.61 -12.89
CA LEU A 101 12.98 5.96 -12.70
C LEU A 101 13.93 4.85 -13.15
N LEU A 102 13.60 3.60 -12.83
CA LEU A 102 14.40 2.44 -13.26
C LEU A 102 14.27 2.19 -14.76
N TRP A 103 13.14 2.54 -15.36
CA TRP A 103 12.99 2.48 -16.81
C TRP A 103 13.90 3.48 -17.54
N HIS A 104 14.23 4.58 -16.88
CA HIS A 104 15.08 5.65 -17.40
C HIS A 104 16.46 5.72 -16.73
N ASP A 105 16.93 4.65 -16.09
CA ASP A 105 18.19 4.63 -15.34
C ASP A 105 19.45 4.48 -16.23
N GLY A 106 19.26 4.33 -17.55
CA GLY A 106 20.35 4.14 -18.52
C GLY A 106 20.87 2.70 -18.62
N TYR A 107 20.24 1.74 -17.94
CA TYR A 107 20.59 0.33 -18.06
C TYR A 107 20.26 -0.21 -19.47
N PRO A 108 21.17 -0.96 -20.12
CA PRO A 108 20.91 -1.57 -21.42
C PRO A 108 19.95 -2.76 -21.27
N GLY A 109 18.65 -2.49 -21.26
CA GLY A 109 17.58 -3.48 -21.18
C GLY A 109 16.52 -3.11 -20.13
N VAL A 110 15.68 -4.06 -19.75
CA VAL A 110 14.67 -3.85 -18.69
C VAL A 110 15.27 -4.25 -17.34
N ASN A 111 15.46 -3.29 -16.45
CA ASN A 111 15.87 -3.53 -15.08
C ASN A 111 14.82 -4.42 -14.37
N THR A 112 15.24 -5.46 -13.65
CA THR A 112 14.33 -6.37 -12.93
C THR A 112 13.46 -5.63 -11.91
N GLY A 113 13.97 -4.52 -11.37
CA GLY A 113 13.22 -3.61 -10.51
C GLY A 113 12.02 -2.98 -11.24
N CYS A 114 12.09 -2.69 -12.55
CA CYS A 114 10.93 -2.21 -13.31
C CYS A 114 9.78 -3.22 -13.25
N GLY A 115 10.08 -4.52 -13.42
CA GLY A 115 9.08 -5.57 -13.30
C GLY A 115 8.52 -5.68 -11.88
N ALA A 116 9.41 -5.72 -10.88
CA ALA A 116 9.02 -5.88 -9.48
C ALA A 116 8.16 -4.70 -8.97
N TYR A 117 8.65 -3.46 -9.13
CA TYR A 117 7.92 -2.27 -8.70
C TYR A 117 6.71 -1.99 -9.59
N GLY A 118 6.75 -2.33 -10.88
CA GLY A 118 5.60 -2.20 -11.77
C GLY A 118 4.43 -3.10 -11.35
N VAL A 119 4.72 -4.34 -10.95
CA VAL A 119 3.72 -5.25 -10.38
C VAL A 119 3.20 -4.71 -9.05
N LEU A 120 4.05 -4.20 -8.17
CA LEU A 120 3.61 -3.57 -6.91
C LEU A 120 2.69 -2.38 -7.16
N ALA A 121 3.00 -1.55 -8.15
CA ALA A 121 2.15 -0.43 -8.56
C ALA A 121 0.77 -0.91 -9.02
N ALA A 122 0.72 -1.95 -9.86
CA ALA A 122 -0.53 -2.54 -10.34
C ALA A 122 -1.35 -3.18 -9.21
N VAL A 123 -0.71 -3.88 -8.28
CA VAL A 123 -1.37 -4.50 -7.11
C VAL A 123 -1.95 -3.43 -6.20
N ASP A 124 -1.21 -2.35 -5.92
CA ASP A 124 -1.69 -1.26 -5.08
C ASP A 124 -2.81 -0.46 -5.76
N ALA A 125 -2.75 -0.28 -7.09
CA ALA A 125 -3.85 0.31 -7.85
C ALA A 125 -5.11 -0.57 -7.80
N TYR A 126 -4.96 -1.89 -7.93
CA TYR A 126 -6.06 -2.84 -7.76
C TYR A 126 -6.67 -2.77 -6.36
N CYS A 127 -5.82 -2.69 -5.31
CA CYS A 127 -6.29 -2.55 -3.94
C CYS A 127 -7.05 -1.23 -3.71
N ALA A 128 -6.57 -0.13 -4.30
CA ALA A 128 -7.23 1.17 -4.26
C ALA A 128 -8.61 1.12 -4.93
N PHE A 129 -8.68 0.55 -6.15
CA PHE A 129 -9.95 0.36 -6.87
C PHE A 129 -10.94 -0.48 -6.05
N ARG A 130 -10.46 -1.60 -5.47
CA ARG A 130 -11.28 -2.46 -4.62
C ARG A 130 -11.81 -1.73 -3.39
N ALA A 131 -11.00 -0.87 -2.78
CA ALA A 131 -11.43 -0.07 -1.63
C ALA A 131 -12.56 0.90 -1.99
N ILE A 132 -12.50 1.56 -3.15
CA ILE A 132 -13.60 2.40 -3.64
C ILE A 132 -14.87 1.56 -3.87
N TRP A 133 -14.72 0.39 -4.51
CA TRP A 133 -15.85 -0.49 -4.76
C TRP A 133 -16.52 -0.98 -3.47
N ASP A 134 -15.72 -1.30 -2.45
CA ASP A 134 -16.20 -1.64 -1.11
C ASP A 134 -16.97 -0.47 -0.46
N GLN A 135 -16.51 0.78 -0.65
CA GLN A 135 -17.23 1.97 -0.17
C GLN A 135 -18.62 2.08 -0.81
N GLY A 136 -18.71 1.94 -2.14
CA GLY A 136 -19.98 2.03 -2.86
C GLY A 136 -21.01 1.00 -2.38
N ARG A 137 -20.58 -0.24 -2.09
CA ARG A 137 -21.44 -1.27 -1.50
C ARG A 137 -21.90 -0.92 -0.08
N ASN A 138 -21.03 -0.33 0.73
CA ASN A 138 -21.39 0.11 2.09
C ASN A 138 -22.42 1.23 2.05
N ASP A 139 -22.26 2.20 1.15
CA ASP A 139 -23.21 3.31 0.99
C ASP A 139 -24.58 2.81 0.51
N GLN A 140 -24.61 1.84 -0.41
CA GLN A 140 -25.86 1.20 -0.85
C GLN A 140 -26.59 0.51 0.32
N ARG A 141 -25.87 -0.25 1.15
CA ARG A 141 -26.44 -0.90 2.34
C ARG A 141 -26.98 0.12 3.35
N ALA A 142 -26.24 1.20 3.59
CA ALA A 142 -26.69 2.28 4.46
C ALA A 142 -28.00 2.93 3.95
N ARG A 143 -28.11 3.14 2.64
CA ARG A 143 -29.35 3.67 2.01
C ARG A 143 -30.53 2.71 2.14
N ILE A 144 -30.33 1.40 1.97
CA ILE A 144 -31.39 0.39 2.14
C ILE A 144 -31.88 0.38 3.58
N ASN A 145 -30.96 0.35 4.56
CA ASN A 145 -31.31 0.33 5.97
C ASN A 145 -32.08 1.59 6.38
N ALA A 146 -31.65 2.77 5.90
CA ALA A 146 -32.34 4.03 6.16
C ALA A 146 -33.78 4.05 5.62
N ARG A 147 -34.03 3.41 4.47
CA ARG A 147 -35.38 3.26 3.89
C ARG A 147 -36.25 2.25 4.65
N ALA A 148 -35.65 1.20 5.21
CA ALA A 148 -36.39 0.20 5.97
C ALA A 148 -36.78 0.68 7.38
N SER A 149 -36.11 1.71 7.90
CA SER A 149 -36.39 2.35 9.19
C SER A 149 -37.31 3.57 9.11
N ALA A 150 -37.73 3.97 7.91
CA ALA A 150 -38.63 5.10 7.65
C ALA A 150 -40.04 4.58 7.35
#